data_AF-V8N4G9-F1
#
_entry.id   AF-V8N4G9-F1
#
_cell.length_a   1.000
_cell.length_b   1.000
_cell.length_c   1.000
_cell.angle_alpha   90.00
_cell.angle_beta   90.00
_cell.angle_gamma   90.00
#
_symmetry.space_group_name_H-M   'P 1'
#
loop_
_entity.id
_entity.type
_entity.pdbx_description
1 polymer ?
#
loop_
_entity_poly.entity_id
_entity_poly.type
_entity_poly.pdbx_seq_one_letter_code
_entity_poly.pdbx_strand_id
1 'polypeptide(L)'
;CDFKEKRKLRNQGSDLERGSVDKDTGSDISVNKTRITYFVLEKFYKPKHKKKVNKGSTAARTFYLLKDIKFLLHEPIVNKFRDYKVFVRKLRKAYGKSEWNTVQRLKDNKPAYKLDHIIKERYPTFVDALRDLDDALSMCVLFSTFPRTGKCHVQTIQLCRRLTVEFLNYVVASRGLRKVFLSIKGIYYQAEVLGQLVTWITPYAFSHNVSRRVGQG
;
A
#
# COMPACT_ATOMS: atom_id res chain seq x y z
N CYS A 1 42.80 -24.61 1.23
CA CYS A 1 41.60 -24.52 0.37
C CYS A 1 40.50 -23.57 0.87
N ASP A 2 40.71 -22.70 1.87
CA ASP A 2 39.58 -22.04 2.57
C ASP A 2 39.69 -20.50 2.68
N PHE A 3 39.84 -19.82 1.54
CA PHE A 3 39.78 -18.35 1.48
C PHE A 3 38.98 -17.81 0.28
N LYS A 4 38.98 -18.54 -0.85
CA LYS A 4 38.13 -18.22 -2.02
C LYS A 4 36.65 -18.53 -1.78
N GLU A 5 36.33 -19.51 -0.94
CA GLU A 5 34.94 -19.93 -0.66
C GLU A 5 34.22 -18.95 0.28
N LYS A 6 34.91 -18.46 1.32
CA LYS A 6 34.40 -17.39 2.21
C LYS A 6 34.21 -16.05 1.51
N ARG A 7 34.98 -15.74 0.45
CA ARG A 7 34.76 -14.55 -0.41
C ARG A 7 33.57 -14.73 -1.36
N LYS A 8 33.25 -15.96 -1.77
CA LYS A 8 32.10 -16.26 -2.65
C LYS A 8 30.77 -16.10 -1.89
N LEU A 9 30.72 -16.55 -0.63
CA LEU A 9 29.56 -16.42 0.25
C LEU A 9 29.30 -14.97 0.70
N ARG A 10 30.35 -14.17 0.95
CA ARG A 10 30.20 -12.75 1.35
C ARG A 10 29.66 -11.85 0.22
N ASN A 11 29.77 -12.32 -1.02
CA ASN A 11 29.47 -11.54 -2.22
C ASN A 11 28.18 -11.99 -2.95
N GLN A 12 27.52 -13.05 -2.46
CA GLN A 12 26.28 -13.62 -3.01
C GLN A 12 25.08 -13.49 -2.06
N GLY A 13 25.25 -12.96 -0.84
CA GLY A 13 24.36 -13.24 0.28
C GLY A 13 23.53 -12.09 0.85
N SER A 14 23.14 -11.07 0.07
CA SER A 14 22.24 -10.02 0.59
C SER A 14 20.88 -9.94 -0.10
N ASP A 15 20.77 -10.39 -1.35
CA ASP A 15 19.60 -10.08 -2.18
C ASP A 15 18.92 -11.38 -2.64
N LEU A 16 17.60 -11.46 -2.50
CA LEU A 16 16.79 -12.59 -2.93
C LEU A 16 15.88 -12.20 -4.10
N GLU A 17 15.72 -13.12 -5.05
CA GLU A 17 14.78 -12.97 -6.17
C GLU A 17 13.34 -13.19 -5.70
N ARG A 18 12.39 -12.40 -6.24
CA ARG A 18 10.95 -12.49 -5.92
C ARG A 18 10.40 -13.92 -5.89
N GLY A 19 10.72 -14.74 -6.90
CA GLY A 19 10.22 -16.11 -6.98
C GLY A 19 10.75 -17.06 -5.90
N SER A 20 11.89 -16.73 -5.28
CA SER A 20 12.40 -17.46 -4.10
C SER A 20 11.74 -16.95 -2.81
N VAL A 21 11.41 -15.66 -2.74
CA VAL A 21 10.67 -15.07 -1.59
C VAL A 21 9.29 -15.69 -1.45
N ASP A 22 8.59 -15.90 -2.57
CA ASP A 22 7.28 -16.57 -2.63
C ASP A 22 7.31 -17.97 -1.98
N LYS A 23 8.40 -18.71 -2.18
CA LYS A 23 8.58 -20.07 -1.62
C LYS A 23 8.90 -20.02 -0.13
N ASP A 24 9.78 -19.13 0.30
CA ASP A 24 10.23 -19.03 1.70
C ASP A 24 9.17 -18.45 2.64
N THR A 25 8.30 -17.55 2.15
CA THR A 25 7.25 -16.91 2.96
C THR A 25 5.98 -17.74 3.09
N GLY A 26 5.85 -18.86 2.34
CA GLY A 26 4.66 -19.72 2.32
C GLY A 26 3.39 -19.01 1.85
N SER A 27 3.53 -17.82 1.29
CA SER A 27 2.45 -16.99 0.80
C SER A 27 2.58 -16.88 -0.71
N ASP A 28 1.56 -17.30 -1.45
CA ASP A 28 1.34 -16.80 -2.81
C ASP A 28 1.30 -15.26 -2.75
N ILE A 29 2.40 -14.58 -3.06
CA ILE A 29 2.42 -13.11 -3.13
C ILE A 29 1.49 -12.64 -4.26
N SER A 30 0.99 -13.54 -5.11
CA SER A 30 -0.05 -13.26 -6.11
C SER A 30 -1.38 -12.79 -5.51
N VAL A 31 -1.80 -13.29 -4.33
CA VAL A 31 -3.04 -12.84 -3.65
C VAL A 31 -2.81 -11.54 -2.87
N ASN A 32 -1.56 -11.21 -2.58
CA ASN A 32 -1.13 -10.06 -1.78
C ASN A 32 -0.41 -8.97 -2.60
N LYS A 33 -0.52 -9.04 -3.94
CA LYS A 33 0.18 -8.18 -4.91
C LYS A 33 -0.17 -6.69 -4.78
N THR A 34 -1.20 -6.36 -4.01
CA THR A 34 -1.72 -4.99 -3.82
C THR A 34 -1.71 -4.56 -2.35
N ARG A 35 -1.33 -5.40 -1.37
CA ARG A 35 -1.40 -5.02 0.06
C ARG A 35 -0.09 -5.16 0.84
N ILE A 36 0.70 -6.19 0.56
CA ILE A 36 2.06 -6.31 1.14
C ILE A 36 3.05 -5.41 0.39
N THR A 37 2.79 -5.19 -0.90
CA THR A 37 3.57 -4.29 -1.76
C THR A 37 3.61 -2.88 -1.20
N TYR A 38 2.55 -2.31 -0.62
CA TYR A 38 2.62 -0.96 -0.04
C TYR A 38 3.62 -0.85 1.12
N PHE A 39 3.88 -1.93 1.84
CA PHE A 39 4.91 -1.97 2.89
C PHE A 39 6.33 -2.11 2.33
N VAL A 40 6.47 -2.75 1.17
CA VAL A 40 7.76 -3.07 0.54
C VAL A 40 8.14 -2.09 -0.59
N LEU A 41 7.18 -1.34 -1.13
CA LEU A 41 7.34 -0.53 -2.34
C LEU A 41 8.22 0.69 -2.17
N GLU A 42 8.41 1.17 -0.94
CA GLU A 42 9.28 2.33 -0.71
C GLU A 42 10.77 1.96 -0.77
N LYS A 43 11.11 0.66 -0.72
CA LYS A 43 12.48 0.16 -0.93
C LYS A 43 12.58 -0.71 -2.17
N PHE A 44 12.32 -0.13 -3.35
CA PHE A 44 12.84 -0.71 -4.58
C PHE A 44 14.38 -0.65 -4.57
N TYR A 45 15.02 -1.69 -4.04
CA TYR A 45 16.47 -1.78 -4.05
C TYR A 45 16.95 -2.22 -5.43
N LYS A 46 17.58 -1.30 -6.16
CA LYS A 46 18.27 -1.63 -7.41
C LYS A 46 19.68 -2.11 -7.06
N PRO A 47 20.01 -3.41 -7.21
CA PRO A 47 21.31 -3.92 -6.84
C PRO A 47 22.41 -3.25 -7.67
N LYS A 48 23.47 -2.78 -7.01
CA LYS A 48 24.62 -2.12 -7.65
C LYS A 48 25.26 -2.99 -8.75
N HIS A 49 25.19 -4.32 -8.62
CA HIS A 49 25.76 -5.28 -9.58
C HIS A 49 24.74 -6.34 -10.03
N LYS A 50 23.84 -5.97 -10.95
CA LYS A 50 22.76 -6.85 -11.45
C LYS A 50 23.22 -8.23 -11.96
N LYS A 51 24.32 -8.28 -12.73
CA LYS A 51 24.84 -9.55 -13.30
C LYS A 51 25.34 -10.51 -12.21
N LYS A 52 25.83 -10.00 -11.09
CA LYS A 52 26.36 -10.80 -9.99
C LYS A 52 25.24 -11.45 -9.18
N VAL A 53 24.17 -10.68 -8.93
CA VAL A 53 23.00 -11.12 -8.17
C VAL A 53 22.13 -12.09 -9.00
N ASN A 54 22.00 -11.82 -10.30
CA ASN A 54 21.22 -12.65 -11.23
C ASN A 54 21.98 -13.88 -11.76
N LYS A 55 23.03 -14.34 -11.04
CA LYS A 55 23.86 -15.49 -11.42
C LYS A 55 24.33 -15.46 -12.90
N GLY A 56 24.66 -14.28 -13.42
CA GLY A 56 25.10 -14.06 -14.81
C GLY A 56 24.00 -13.70 -15.82
N SER A 57 22.71 -13.76 -15.45
CA SER A 57 21.60 -13.43 -16.36
C SER A 57 21.35 -11.91 -16.45
N THR A 58 20.93 -11.46 -17.64
CA THR A 58 20.56 -10.04 -17.91
C THR A 58 19.03 -9.84 -17.84
N ALA A 59 18.25 -10.89 -17.56
CA ALA A 59 16.80 -10.79 -17.48
C ALA A 59 16.36 -9.77 -16.41
N ALA A 60 15.34 -8.96 -16.73
CA ALA A 60 14.76 -8.01 -15.79
C ALA A 60 14.03 -8.75 -14.65
N ARG A 61 14.69 -8.88 -13.50
CA ARG A 61 14.13 -9.44 -12.28
C ARG A 61 14.05 -8.40 -11.18
N THR A 62 13.05 -8.54 -10.31
CA THR A 62 12.91 -7.74 -9.10
C THR A 62 13.64 -8.46 -7.96
N PHE A 63 14.52 -7.72 -7.29
CA PHE A 63 15.30 -8.21 -6.16
C PHE A 63 14.85 -7.49 -4.88
N TYR A 64 14.91 -8.22 -3.77
CA TYR A 64 14.61 -7.70 -2.44
C TYR A 64 15.78 -7.99 -1.50
N LEU A 65 16.00 -7.13 -0.52
CA LEU A 65 17.02 -7.37 0.50
C LEU A 65 16.54 -8.46 1.46
N LEU A 66 17.39 -9.45 1.73
CA LEU A 66 17.11 -10.53 2.67
C LEU A 66 16.81 -10.04 4.08
N LYS A 67 17.46 -8.95 4.49
CA LYS A 67 17.23 -8.31 5.80
C LYS A 67 15.79 -7.80 5.90
N ASP A 68 15.28 -7.17 4.84
CA ASP A 68 13.93 -6.61 4.81
C ASP A 68 12.88 -7.73 4.78
N ILE A 69 13.14 -8.84 4.07
CA ILE A 69 12.26 -10.02 4.09
C ILE A 69 12.19 -10.65 5.49
N LYS A 70 13.33 -10.81 6.16
CA LYS A 70 13.38 -11.36 7.52
C LYS A 70 12.65 -10.46 8.51
N PHE A 71 12.80 -9.14 8.38
CA PHE A 71 12.07 -8.17 9.18
C PHE A 71 10.55 -8.34 9.00
N LEU A 72 10.07 -8.41 7.76
CA LEU A 72 8.65 -8.60 7.45
C LEU A 72 8.08 -9.94 7.97
N LEU A 73 8.88 -11.00 8.09
CA LEU A 73 8.40 -12.28 8.62
C LEU A 73 7.99 -12.20 10.10
N HIS A 74 8.58 -11.28 10.86
CA HIS A 74 8.27 -11.08 12.27
C HIS A 74 7.13 -10.07 12.51
N GLU A 75 6.67 -9.40 11.47
CA GLU A 75 5.57 -8.44 11.56
C GLU A 75 4.22 -9.12 11.88
N PRO A 76 3.48 -8.69 12.92
CA PRO A 76 2.22 -9.32 13.33
C PRO A 76 1.13 -9.24 12.25
N ILE A 77 1.21 -8.27 11.33
CA ILE A 77 0.26 -8.14 10.21
C ILE A 77 0.30 -9.34 9.26
N VAL A 78 1.44 -10.02 9.12
CA VAL A 78 1.56 -11.21 8.27
C VAL A 78 0.66 -12.34 8.76
N ASN A 79 0.56 -12.54 10.08
CA ASN A 79 -0.32 -13.53 10.67
C ASN A 79 -1.80 -13.20 10.41
N LYS A 80 -2.18 -11.92 10.47
CA LYS A 80 -3.55 -11.49 10.13
C LYS A 80 -3.90 -11.73 8.67
N PHE A 81 -2.95 -11.57 7.74
CA PHE A 81 -3.18 -11.94 6.34
C PHE A 81 -3.33 -13.44 6.14
N ARG A 82 -2.59 -14.26 6.89
CA ARG A 82 -2.76 -15.72 6.89
C ARG A 82 -4.15 -16.12 7.40
N ASP A 83 -4.60 -15.54 8.51
CA ASP A 83 -5.94 -15.75 9.06
C ASP A 83 -7.02 -15.36 8.05
N TYR A 84 -6.85 -14.22 7.36
CA TYR A 84 -7.76 -13.77 6.31
C TYR A 84 -7.79 -14.75 5.12
N LYS A 85 -6.65 -15.29 4.69
CA LYS A 85 -6.59 -16.31 3.61
C LYS A 85 -7.35 -17.57 4.03
N VAL A 86 -7.18 -18.04 5.27
CA VAL A 86 -7.93 -19.17 5.82
C VAL A 86 -9.43 -18.88 5.87
N PHE A 87 -9.80 -17.69 6.33
CA PHE A 87 -11.17 -17.21 6.33
C PHE A 87 -11.81 -17.27 4.93
N VAL A 88 -11.14 -16.73 3.91
CA VAL A 88 -11.62 -16.77 2.52
C VAL A 88 -11.78 -18.20 2.01
N ARG A 89 -10.85 -19.10 2.33
CA ARG A 89 -10.96 -20.53 1.97
C ARG A 89 -12.16 -21.20 2.63
N LYS A 90 -12.38 -20.97 3.93
CA LYS A 90 -13.55 -21.48 4.67
C LYS A 90 -14.84 -20.94 4.10
N LEU A 91 -14.89 -19.64 3.80
CA LEU A 91 -16.06 -18.97 3.21
C LEU A 91 -16.40 -19.58 1.84
N ARG A 92 -15.42 -19.74 0.94
CA ARG A 92 -15.62 -20.40 -0.37
C ARG A 92 -16.13 -21.84 -0.23
N LYS A 93 -15.59 -22.60 0.73
CA LYS A 93 -16.05 -23.98 0.99
C LYS A 93 -17.50 -24.02 1.47
N ALA A 94 -17.88 -23.12 2.38
CA ALA A 94 -19.26 -23.02 2.89
C ALA A 94 -20.25 -22.60 1.79
N TYR A 95 -19.87 -21.64 0.94
CA TYR A 95 -20.65 -21.26 -0.24
C TYR A 95 -20.84 -22.43 -1.22
N GLY A 96 -19.78 -23.18 -1.53
CA GLY A 96 -19.86 -24.34 -2.43
C GLY A 96 -20.73 -25.49 -1.91
N LYS A 97 -20.91 -25.57 -0.57
CA LYS A 97 -21.81 -26.51 0.09
C LYS A 97 -23.22 -25.98 0.31
N SER A 98 -23.50 -24.72 -0.04
CA SER A 98 -24.77 -24.03 0.22
C SER A 98 -25.17 -23.98 1.70
N GLU A 99 -24.21 -23.97 2.62
CA GLU A 99 -24.46 -23.85 4.07
C GLU A 99 -24.61 -22.37 4.50
N TRP A 100 -25.80 -21.79 4.28
CA TRP A 100 -26.05 -20.35 4.49
C TRP A 100 -25.81 -19.87 5.93
N ASN A 101 -26.17 -20.69 6.94
CA ASN A 101 -25.94 -20.35 8.35
C ASN A 101 -24.46 -20.25 8.70
N THR A 102 -23.65 -21.19 8.19
CA THR A 102 -22.19 -21.18 8.37
C THR A 102 -21.57 -19.97 7.68
N VAL A 103 -22.04 -19.62 6.47
CA VAL A 103 -21.60 -18.44 5.73
C VAL A 103 -21.86 -17.15 6.52
N GLN A 104 -23.05 -17.01 7.11
CA GLN A 104 -23.39 -15.82 7.89
C GLN A 104 -22.50 -15.69 9.13
N ARG A 105 -22.37 -16.77 9.91
CA ARG A 105 -21.48 -16.80 11.09
C ARG A 105 -20.03 -16.47 10.74
N LEU A 106 -19.55 -16.94 9.59
CA LEU A 106 -18.21 -16.59 9.10
C LEU A 106 -18.12 -15.10 8.77
N LYS A 107 -19.10 -14.53 8.05
CA LYS A 107 -19.11 -13.09 7.72
C LYS A 107 -19.10 -12.20 8.96
N ASP A 108 -19.84 -12.58 10.00
CA ASP A 108 -19.89 -11.83 11.26
C ASP A 108 -18.54 -11.88 11.99
N ASN A 109 -17.84 -13.02 11.92
CA ASN A 109 -16.50 -13.22 12.49
C ASN A 109 -15.36 -12.84 11.53
N LYS A 110 -15.59 -11.88 10.62
CA LYS A 110 -14.56 -11.45 9.67
C LYS A 110 -13.35 -10.88 10.43
N PRO A 111 -12.14 -11.42 10.21
CA PRO A 111 -10.95 -10.89 10.88
C PRO A 111 -10.65 -9.48 10.39
N ALA A 112 -10.69 -8.52 11.32
CA ALA A 112 -10.27 -7.14 11.09
C ALA A 112 -8.82 -6.94 11.58
N TYR A 113 -8.08 -6.09 10.87
CA TYR A 113 -6.75 -5.67 11.28
C TYR A 113 -6.68 -4.14 11.26
N LYS A 114 -5.95 -3.56 12.21
CA LYS A 114 -5.65 -2.12 12.28
C LYS A 114 -4.20 -1.87 11.90
N LEU A 115 -3.93 -0.73 11.28
CA LEU A 115 -2.60 -0.32 10.83
C LEU A 115 -1.91 0.64 11.82
N ASP A 116 -2.49 0.87 12.99
CA ASP A 116 -2.08 1.93 13.92
C ASP A 116 -0.62 1.79 14.38
N HIS A 117 -0.17 0.56 14.68
CA HIS A 117 1.21 0.30 15.12
C HIS A 117 2.23 0.61 14.01
N ILE A 118 1.93 0.15 12.80
CA ILE A 118 2.74 0.39 11.59
C ILE A 118 2.87 1.88 11.32
N ILE A 119 1.77 2.63 11.40
CA ILE A 119 1.76 4.06 11.11
C ILE A 119 2.65 4.79 12.13
N LYS A 120 2.57 4.43 13.41
CA LYS A 120 3.39 5.01 14.47
C LYS A 120 4.87 4.67 14.36
N GLU A 121 5.20 3.46 13.90
CA GLU A 121 6.58 3.06 13.66
C GLU A 121 7.18 3.78 12.45
N ARG A 122 6.39 3.98 11.38
CA ARG A 122 6.81 4.71 10.18
C ARG A 122 6.94 6.21 10.42
N TYR A 123 6.04 6.78 11.23
CA TYR A 123 5.99 8.19 11.55
C TYR A 123 6.08 8.38 13.07
N PRO A 124 7.29 8.37 13.66
CA PRO A 124 7.48 8.53 15.09
C PRO A 124 6.98 9.88 15.61
N THR A 125 7.04 10.91 14.77
CA THR A 125 6.55 12.26 15.09
C THR A 125 5.39 12.67 14.18
N PHE A 126 4.54 13.58 14.67
CA PHE A 126 3.44 14.13 13.87
C PHE A 126 3.93 14.90 12.64
N VAL A 127 5.07 15.59 12.76
CA VAL A 127 5.66 16.35 11.65
C VAL A 127 6.11 15.42 10.53
N ASP A 128 6.65 14.24 10.85
CA ASP A 128 7.01 13.25 9.83
C ASP A 128 5.78 12.75 9.08
N ALA A 129 4.65 12.55 9.77
CA ALA A 129 3.38 12.20 9.13
C ALA A 129 2.84 13.32 8.23
N LEU A 130 3.00 14.60 8.63
CA LEU A 130 2.56 15.75 7.83
C LEU A 130 3.33 15.88 6.51
N ARG A 131 4.61 15.50 6.46
CA ARG A 131 5.43 15.60 5.24
C ARG A 131 4.97 14.65 4.13
N ASP A 132 4.42 13.50 4.50
CA ASP A 132 3.88 12.50 3.55
C ASP A 132 2.37 12.65 3.32
N LEU A 133 1.74 13.66 3.93
CA LEU A 133 0.29 13.87 3.86
C LEU A 133 -0.17 14.32 2.46
N ASP A 134 0.69 15.01 1.70
CA ASP A 134 0.42 15.57 0.36
C ASP A 134 -0.11 14.53 -0.63
N ASP A 135 0.58 13.39 -0.71
CA ASP A 135 0.23 12.28 -1.60
C ASP A 135 -1.09 11.61 -1.15
N ALA A 136 -1.26 11.43 0.16
CA ALA A 136 -2.46 10.83 0.73
C ALA A 136 -3.71 11.71 0.51
N LEU A 137 -3.57 13.03 0.68
CA LEU A 137 -4.65 14.00 0.45
C LEU A 137 -5.05 14.04 -1.02
N SER A 138 -4.09 14.12 -1.93
CA SER A 138 -4.35 14.14 -3.37
C SER A 138 -5.13 12.90 -3.82
N MET A 139 -4.79 11.73 -3.28
CA MET A 139 -5.52 10.48 -3.55
C MET A 139 -6.93 10.47 -2.92
N CYS A 140 -7.10 10.97 -1.69
CA CYS A 140 -8.42 11.04 -1.05
C CYS A 140 -9.37 11.96 -1.83
N VAL A 141 -8.87 13.12 -2.24
CA VAL A 141 -9.63 14.08 -3.05
C VAL A 141 -10.02 13.45 -4.39
N LEU A 142 -9.11 12.75 -5.06
CA LEU A 142 -9.42 12.01 -6.28
C LEU A 142 -10.50 10.94 -6.08
N PHE A 143 -10.41 10.13 -5.02
CA PHE A 143 -11.43 9.11 -4.76
C PHE A 143 -12.80 9.71 -4.43
N SER A 144 -12.84 10.91 -3.84
CA SER A 144 -14.08 11.60 -3.49
C SER A 144 -14.91 12.02 -4.71
N THR A 145 -14.28 12.17 -5.89
CA THR A 145 -14.97 12.59 -7.13
C THR A 145 -15.51 11.43 -7.95
N PHE A 146 -15.12 10.18 -7.64
CA PHE A 146 -15.61 9.03 -8.42
C PHE A 146 -17.10 8.75 -8.21
N PRO A 147 -17.83 8.39 -9.27
CA PRO A 147 -19.21 7.93 -9.15
C PRO A 147 -19.26 6.61 -8.37
N ARG A 148 -20.38 6.39 -7.67
CA ARG A 148 -20.70 5.13 -6.99
C ARG A 148 -21.01 4.05 -8.03
N THR A 149 -19.98 3.47 -8.63
CA THR A 149 -20.12 2.36 -9.59
C THR A 149 -19.96 1.02 -8.87
N GLY A 150 -20.64 -0.04 -9.29
CA GLY A 150 -20.69 -1.33 -8.59
C GLY A 150 -19.35 -2.08 -8.38
N LYS A 151 -18.22 -1.57 -8.90
CA LYS A 151 -16.89 -2.14 -8.70
C LYS A 151 -16.07 -1.46 -7.60
N CYS A 152 -16.37 -0.21 -7.25
CA CYS A 152 -15.65 0.51 -6.21
C CYS A 152 -16.35 0.36 -4.85
N HIS A 153 -15.55 0.22 -3.79
CA HIS A 153 -16.09 0.05 -2.44
C HIS A 153 -16.74 1.38 -2.00
N VAL A 154 -18.07 1.42 -2.02
CA VAL A 154 -18.87 2.62 -1.71
C VAL A 154 -18.50 3.22 -0.35
N GLN A 155 -18.19 2.37 0.63
CA GLN A 155 -17.77 2.79 1.97
C GLN A 155 -16.45 3.58 1.94
N THR A 156 -15.48 3.19 1.09
CA THR A 156 -14.20 3.91 0.94
C THR A 156 -14.43 5.28 0.30
N ILE A 157 -15.25 5.38 -0.73
CA ILE A 157 -15.55 6.66 -1.39
C ILE A 157 -16.22 7.62 -0.40
N GLN A 158 -17.19 7.13 0.38
CA GLN A 158 -17.85 7.92 1.42
C GLN A 158 -16.86 8.40 2.48
N LEU A 159 -15.97 7.52 2.94
CA LEU A 159 -14.93 7.86 3.90
C LEU A 159 -13.98 8.93 3.34
N CYS A 160 -13.46 8.76 2.12
CA CYS A 160 -12.59 9.75 1.48
C CYS A 160 -13.28 11.11 1.37
N ARG A 161 -14.55 11.14 0.94
CA ARG A 161 -15.33 12.39 0.86
C ARG A 161 -15.47 13.08 2.22
N ARG A 162 -15.78 12.31 3.27
CA ARG A 162 -15.87 12.85 4.64
C ARG A 162 -14.54 13.43 5.10
N LEU A 163 -13.45 12.66 4.98
CA LEU A 163 -12.11 13.09 5.40
C LEU A 163 -11.63 14.33 4.63
N THR A 164 -11.88 14.40 3.32
CA THR A 164 -11.56 15.58 2.51
C THR A 164 -12.31 16.82 3.02
N VAL A 165 -13.62 16.72 3.27
CA VAL A 165 -14.41 17.85 3.78
C VAL A 165 -13.94 18.28 5.17
N GLU A 166 -13.67 17.33 6.07
CA GLU A 166 -13.13 17.62 7.41
C GLU A 166 -11.79 18.37 7.32
N PHE A 167 -10.88 17.93 6.44
CA PHE A 167 -9.60 18.60 6.22
C PHE A 167 -9.76 20.01 5.63
N LEU A 168 -10.62 20.17 4.63
CA LEU A 168 -10.88 21.50 4.04
C LEU A 168 -11.49 22.46 5.06
N ASN A 169 -12.42 21.99 5.89
CA ASN A 169 -12.98 22.78 6.99
C ASN A 169 -11.91 23.22 7.99
N TYR A 170 -10.97 22.33 8.33
CA TYR A 170 -9.83 22.67 9.17
C TYR A 170 -8.95 23.77 8.54
N VAL A 171 -8.66 23.69 7.24
CA VAL A 171 -7.86 24.71 6.53
C VAL A 171 -8.59 26.06 6.49
N VAL A 172 -9.90 26.06 6.29
CA VAL A 172 -10.72 27.29 6.31
C VAL A 172 -10.75 27.91 7.71
N ALA A 173 -10.99 27.10 8.74
CA ALA A 173 -11.03 27.56 10.13
C ALA A 173 -9.68 28.10 10.62
N SER A 174 -8.57 27.44 10.25
CA SER A 174 -7.22 27.87 10.61
C SER A 174 -6.68 29.02 9.76
N ARG A 175 -7.36 29.38 8.66
CA ARG A 175 -6.87 30.34 7.65
C ARG A 175 -5.46 29.98 7.17
N GLY A 176 -5.22 28.68 7.01
CA GLY A 176 -3.91 28.11 6.68
C GLY A 176 -3.53 28.20 5.20
N LEU A 177 -4.44 28.59 4.30
CA LEU A 177 -4.15 28.64 2.86
C LEU A 177 -3.07 29.70 2.54
N ARG A 178 -2.11 29.34 1.68
CA ARG A 178 -0.97 30.20 1.31
C ARG A 178 -0.91 30.49 -0.17
N LYS A 179 -1.00 29.45 -1.01
CA LYS A 179 -0.90 29.57 -2.48
C LYS A 179 -1.94 28.70 -3.16
N VAL A 180 -2.40 29.17 -4.31
CA VAL A 180 -3.31 28.44 -5.19
C VAL A 180 -2.81 28.57 -6.61
N PHE A 181 -2.76 27.45 -7.34
CA PHE A 181 -2.31 27.42 -8.73
C PHE A 181 -3.28 26.58 -9.57
N LEU A 182 -3.80 27.17 -10.65
CA LEU A 182 -4.69 26.48 -11.58
C LEU A 182 -3.88 25.87 -12.71
N SER A 183 -4.10 24.59 -12.97
CA SER A 183 -3.47 23.87 -14.09
C SER A 183 -4.54 23.19 -14.95
N ILE A 184 -4.11 22.57 -16.05
CA ILE A 184 -4.96 21.71 -16.87
C ILE A 184 -5.40 20.46 -16.08
N LYS A 185 -4.56 19.94 -15.18
CA LYS A 185 -4.85 18.72 -14.39
C LYS A 185 -5.87 18.96 -13.27
N GLY A 186 -6.01 20.20 -12.82
CA GLY A 186 -6.78 20.57 -11.63
C GLY A 186 -6.20 21.76 -10.91
N ILE A 187 -6.74 22.02 -9.72
CA ILE A 187 -6.37 23.14 -8.86
C ILE A 187 -5.43 22.63 -7.77
N TYR A 188 -4.23 23.20 -7.72
CA TYR A 188 -3.26 22.95 -6.65
C TYR A 188 -3.50 23.94 -5.52
N TYR A 189 -3.61 23.42 -4.30
CA TYR A 189 -3.71 24.20 -3.07
C TYR A 189 -2.49 23.94 -2.22
N GLN A 190 -1.98 24.99 -1.59
CA GLN A 190 -0.92 24.91 -0.60
C GLN A 190 -1.40 25.57 0.69
N ALA A 191 -1.41 24.82 1.79
CA ALA A 191 -1.73 25.33 3.11
C ALA A 191 -0.62 25.05 4.12
N GLU A 192 -0.49 25.91 5.12
CA GLU A 192 0.42 25.74 6.23
C GLU A 192 -0.31 25.07 7.40
N VAL A 193 0.18 23.90 7.80
CA VAL A 193 -0.34 23.10 8.91
C VAL A 193 0.79 22.90 9.90
N LEU A 194 0.68 23.51 11.09
CA LEU A 194 1.72 23.46 12.14
C LEU A 194 3.15 23.81 11.64
N GLY A 195 3.26 24.82 10.78
CA GLY A 195 4.55 25.24 10.20
C GLY A 195 5.07 24.36 9.06
N GLN A 196 4.38 23.27 8.72
CA GLN A 196 4.67 22.45 7.55
C GLN A 196 3.76 22.88 6.39
N LEU A 197 4.36 23.09 5.22
CA LEU A 197 3.61 23.38 4.00
C LEU A 197 3.12 22.06 3.40
N VAL A 198 1.81 21.95 3.23
CA VAL A 198 1.09 20.80 2.67
C VAL A 198 0.49 21.22 1.33
N THR A 199 0.81 20.50 0.27
CA THR A 199 0.34 20.77 -1.10
C THR A 199 -0.47 19.60 -1.64
N TRP A 200 -1.70 19.85 -2.08
CA TRP A 200 -2.54 18.83 -2.70
C TRP A 200 -3.20 19.33 -3.97
N ILE A 201 -3.57 18.39 -4.85
CA ILE A 201 -4.32 18.67 -6.07
C ILE A 201 -5.80 18.28 -5.90
N THR A 202 -6.68 19.16 -6.36
CA THR A 202 -8.10 18.89 -6.51
C THR A 202 -8.43 18.85 -8.01
N PRO A 203 -8.88 17.70 -8.54
CA PRO A 203 -9.30 17.63 -9.93
C PRO A 203 -10.55 18.48 -10.14
N TYR A 204 -10.70 19.03 -11.34
CA TYR A 204 -11.95 19.70 -11.70
C TYR A 204 -13.11 18.72 -11.64
N ALA A 205 -14.31 19.24 -11.32
CA ALA A 205 -15.55 18.47 -11.28
C ALA A 205 -16.08 18.11 -12.69
N PHE A 206 -15.21 17.70 -13.61
CA PHE A 206 -15.63 17.15 -14.89
C PHE A 206 -16.04 15.69 -14.68
N SER A 207 -17.23 15.34 -15.19
CA SER A 207 -17.73 13.96 -15.27
C SER A 207 -16.86 13.14 -16.24
N HIS A 208 -15.67 12.76 -15.82
CA HIS A 208 -14.79 11.90 -16.61
C HIS A 208 -15.38 10.48 -16.66
N ASN A 209 -15.73 10.02 -17.86
CA ASN A 209 -16.00 8.61 -18.13
C ASN A 209 -14.77 7.80 -17.69
N VAL A 210 -14.91 7.01 -16.62
CA VAL A 210 -13.83 6.17 -16.08
C VAL A 210 -13.38 5.19 -17.17
N SER A 211 -12.29 5.50 -17.85
CA SER A 211 -11.65 4.57 -18.78
C SER A 211 -11.23 3.31 -18.01
N ARG A 212 -11.75 2.15 -18.42
CA ARG A 212 -11.58 0.81 -17.79
C ARG A 212 -10.12 0.31 -17.65
N ARG A 213 -9.12 1.11 -18.02
CA ARG A 213 -7.71 0.68 -18.14
C ARG A 213 -6.86 0.83 -16.87
N VAL A 214 -7.35 1.51 -15.82
CA VAL A 214 -6.62 1.50 -14.55
C VAL A 214 -6.93 0.18 -13.84
N GLY A 215 -6.02 -0.79 -13.98
CA GLY A 215 -6.11 -2.10 -13.36
C GLY A 215 -6.22 -1.99 -11.85
N GLN A 216 -7.45 -2.03 -11.34
CA GLN A 216 -7.73 -2.40 -9.96
C GLN A 216 -7.72 -3.92 -9.92
N GLY A 217 -6.52 -4.48 -9.71
CA GLY A 217 -6.27 -5.90 -9.47
C GLY A 217 -5.80 -6.17 -8.05
#